data_AF-A0AAU1TC24-F1
#
_entry.id   AF-A0AAU1TC24-F1
#
_cell.length_a   1.000
_cell.length_b   1.000
_cell.length_c   1.000
_cell.angle_alpha   90.00
_cell.angle_beta   90.00
_cell.angle_gamma   90.00
#
_symmetry.space_group_name_H-M   'P 1'
#
loop_
_entity.id
_entity.type
_entity.pdbx_description
1 polymer ?
#
loop_
_entity_poly.entity_id
_entity_poly.type
_entity_poly.pdbx_seq_one_letter_code
_entity_poly.pdbx_strand_id
1 'polypeptide(L)'
;MLGSRRPRRRVACAAAVFGMLLAGVTAGQAGATPAAAATPHRVLFDNTKAETAGNADWIIGTSQPDPLGQDATPSAENDWTGALSAWGVGLQKTGDYALKTLPSGNTITYGTSSALDLKNFDTFVLPEPNVLLSAAEKTAVMKFVQNGGGLFLISDHTGADRNSDGIDAVEVINDLMTNNSVDSTDPFGFSVDTLSISTDDPKAITSTTDPVINGSFGKVGGSIIRSGTTATLKPADNSSVKGLVYRTGSSGNTGAFFATSTFGSGRVAFWGDSSPIDDGTGQSGNTLYDGWNDPAGTNAPLALNATEWLSGATGSSGGGGGTCTAAQLLGNPGFESGSTTWTASSGVITNDTGEPARTGTYKAWMNGYGSAHTDTLSQTVNIPTGCAATLSLYLHIDTAETTTTTAYDTFKVQVLNTGGTVLSTLGTYSNLDAASGYALKTFNLGAYAGQSVTVKLTGTEGSTLQTSFVVDDTSVSVS
;
A
#
# COMPACT_ATOMS: atom_id res chain seq x y z
N MET A 1 75.93 59.32 -33.59
CA MET A 1 76.41 59.43 -34.99
C MET A 1 75.61 58.48 -35.85
N LEU A 2 75.03 59.00 -36.94
CA LEU A 2 74.51 58.37 -38.18
C LEU A 2 73.83 56.97 -38.07
N GLY A 3 72.64 56.70 -38.61
CA GLY A 3 71.78 57.41 -39.56
C GLY A 3 70.88 56.40 -40.27
N SER A 4 69.58 56.71 -40.32
CA SER A 4 68.60 56.47 -41.40
C SER A 4 68.41 55.06 -42.01
N ARG A 5 67.17 54.54 -42.01
CA ARG A 5 66.15 54.70 -43.08
C ARG A 5 64.94 53.77 -42.82
N ARG A 6 63.71 54.32 -42.86
CA ARG A 6 62.45 53.57 -43.05
C ARG A 6 62.20 53.41 -44.56
N PRO A 7 61.43 52.38 -44.98
CA PRO A 7 60.10 52.71 -45.53
C PRO A 7 58.95 51.74 -45.17
N ARG A 8 57.79 52.13 -45.70
CA ARG A 8 56.35 51.83 -45.46
C ARG A 8 55.79 50.42 -45.83
N ARG A 9 54.57 50.19 -45.29
CA ARG A 9 53.41 49.34 -45.69
C ARG A 9 53.53 47.83 -45.40
N ARG A 10 52.68 47.17 -44.59
CA ARG A 10 51.20 47.00 -44.41
C ARG A 10 50.71 45.65 -45.01
N VAL A 11 50.00 44.89 -44.16
CA VAL A 11 48.92 43.89 -44.42
C VAL A 11 49.26 42.39 -44.31
N ALA A 12 48.77 41.83 -43.19
CA ALA A 12 47.96 40.62 -42.96
C ALA A 12 48.44 39.17 -43.23
N CYS A 13 47.86 38.31 -42.39
CA CYS A 13 47.60 36.87 -42.51
C CYS A 13 48.78 35.91 -42.26
N ALA A 14 48.80 35.34 -41.06
CA ALA A 14 49.39 34.02 -40.82
C ALA A 14 48.25 33.03 -40.53
N ALA A 15 48.04 32.11 -41.46
CA ALA A 15 47.21 30.92 -41.30
C ALA A 15 48.05 29.84 -40.62
N ALA A 16 47.47 29.14 -39.63
CA ALA A 16 47.99 27.87 -39.16
C ALA A 16 46.85 26.85 -39.17
N VAL A 17 47.04 25.84 -40.02
CA VAL A 17 46.21 24.65 -40.18
C VAL A 17 46.43 23.74 -38.98
N PHE A 18 45.36 23.25 -38.35
CA PHE A 18 45.44 22.10 -37.46
C PHE A 18 44.27 21.14 -37.69
N GLY A 19 44.61 19.85 -37.57
CA GLY A 19 43.88 18.71 -38.09
C GLY A 19 42.51 18.45 -37.49
N MET A 20 41.70 17.82 -38.32
CA MET A 20 40.38 17.28 -38.07
C MET A 20 40.49 16.03 -37.17
N LEU A 21 39.90 16.08 -35.97
CA LEU A 21 39.54 14.90 -35.17
C LEU A 21 38.03 14.93 -34.96
N LEU A 22 37.33 13.98 -35.58
CA LEU A 22 35.95 13.64 -35.29
C LEU A 22 35.91 12.78 -34.02
N ALA A 23 35.43 13.34 -32.92
CA ALA A 23 34.94 12.59 -31.77
C ALA A 23 33.44 12.83 -31.69
N GLY A 24 32.66 11.82 -32.07
CA GLY A 24 31.22 11.80 -31.86
C GLY A 24 30.93 11.76 -30.37
N VAL A 25 30.23 12.77 -29.86
CA VAL A 25 29.70 12.75 -28.51
C VAL A 25 28.30 12.14 -28.62
N THR A 26 28.19 10.85 -28.30
CA THR A 26 26.90 10.25 -27.97
C THR A 26 26.41 10.93 -26.69
N ALA A 27 25.32 11.70 -26.79
CA ALA A 27 24.56 12.10 -25.62
C ALA A 27 24.04 10.82 -24.96
N GLY A 28 24.73 10.38 -23.90
CA GLY A 28 24.21 9.34 -23.04
C GLY A 28 22.91 9.85 -22.45
N GLN A 29 21.81 9.12 -22.70
CA GLN A 29 20.64 9.21 -21.86
C GLN A 29 21.12 9.05 -20.42
N ALA A 30 21.01 10.10 -19.61
CA ALA A 30 21.01 9.96 -18.17
C ALA A 30 19.84 9.03 -17.87
N GLY A 31 20.15 7.76 -17.60
CA GLY A 31 19.16 6.78 -17.20
C GLY A 31 18.36 7.38 -16.05
N ALA A 32 17.04 7.32 -16.16
CA ALA A 32 16.18 7.59 -15.03
C ALA A 32 16.76 6.83 -13.83
N THR A 33 17.05 7.54 -12.74
CA THR A 33 17.23 6.91 -11.44
C THR A 33 16.05 5.94 -11.26
N PRO A 34 16.29 4.64 -11.05
CA PRO A 34 15.21 3.71 -10.80
C PRO A 34 14.34 4.32 -9.71
N ALA A 35 13.03 4.40 -9.96
CA ALA A 35 12.10 4.61 -8.87
C ALA A 35 12.49 3.61 -7.77
N ALA A 36 12.72 4.09 -6.55
CA ALA A 36 12.96 3.20 -5.43
C ALA A 36 11.84 2.16 -5.44
N ALA A 37 12.19 0.88 -5.57
CA ALA A 37 11.21 -0.20 -5.54
C ALA A 37 10.36 0.00 -4.28
N ALA A 38 9.03 -0.01 -4.44
CA ALA A 38 8.15 -0.01 -3.29
C ALA A 38 8.60 -1.13 -2.34
N THR A 39 8.70 -0.84 -1.04
CA THR A 39 9.11 -1.86 -0.08
C THR A 39 8.10 -3.02 -0.19
N PRO A 40 8.55 -4.24 -0.51
CA PRO A 40 7.65 -5.37 -0.67
C PRO A 40 6.93 -5.68 0.65
N HIS A 41 5.70 -6.18 0.55
CA HIS A 41 4.94 -6.74 1.66
C HIS A 41 5.70 -7.93 2.26
N ARG A 42 5.96 -7.88 3.56
CA ARG A 42 6.79 -8.86 4.26
C ARG A 42 5.90 -9.88 4.94
N VAL A 43 6.00 -11.15 4.54
CA VAL A 43 5.18 -12.23 5.08
C VAL A 43 6.07 -13.24 5.81
N LEU A 44 5.71 -13.57 7.04
CA LEU A 44 6.36 -14.61 7.84
C LEU A 44 5.41 -15.80 8.00
N PHE A 45 5.84 -16.98 7.54
CA PHE A 45 5.16 -18.25 7.79
C PHE A 45 5.77 -18.91 9.03
N ASP A 46 4.93 -19.42 9.93
CA ASP A 46 5.42 -20.16 11.11
C ASP A 46 5.88 -21.57 10.75
N ASN A 47 6.92 -22.05 11.45
CA ASN A 47 7.31 -23.45 11.50
C ASN A 47 7.79 -23.80 12.93
N THR A 48 7.24 -23.12 13.94
CA THR A 48 7.66 -23.25 15.35
C THR A 48 6.69 -24.05 16.21
N LYS A 49 5.49 -24.37 15.70
CA LYS A 49 4.43 -25.10 16.39
C LYS A 49 4.13 -26.44 15.69
N ALA A 50 5.18 -27.12 15.25
CA ALA A 50 5.14 -28.49 14.72
C ALA A 50 4.41 -28.63 13.37
N GLU A 51 4.54 -27.61 12.52
CA GLU A 51 4.00 -27.54 11.15
C GLU A 51 4.53 -28.62 10.20
N THR A 52 5.63 -29.29 10.57
CA THR A 52 6.22 -30.42 9.83
C THR A 52 6.13 -31.75 10.59
N ALA A 53 5.21 -31.88 11.56
CA ALA A 53 5.05 -33.12 12.32
C ALA A 53 4.18 -34.16 11.60
N GLY A 54 4.45 -35.44 11.84
CA GLY A 54 3.73 -36.52 11.18
C GLY A 54 3.85 -36.44 9.66
N ASN A 55 2.71 -36.33 8.98
CA ASN A 55 2.64 -36.15 7.52
C ASN A 55 2.49 -34.67 7.09
N ALA A 56 2.43 -33.72 8.04
CA ALA A 56 2.30 -32.30 7.74
C ALA A 56 3.62 -31.73 7.20
N ASP A 57 3.52 -30.67 6.39
CA ASP A 57 4.68 -29.96 5.84
C ASP A 57 4.36 -28.51 5.49
N TRP A 58 3.78 -27.78 6.45
CA TRP A 58 3.22 -26.45 6.24
C TRP A 58 4.28 -25.33 6.16
N ILE A 59 5.24 -25.51 5.25
CA ILE A 59 6.33 -24.59 4.96
C ILE A 59 6.33 -24.24 3.48
N ILE A 60 6.75 -23.02 3.15
CA ILE A 60 6.89 -22.56 1.75
C ILE A 60 8.18 -23.06 1.09
N GLY A 61 9.11 -23.61 1.87
CA GLY A 61 10.44 -24.02 1.42
C GLY A 61 11.27 -24.66 2.53
N THR A 62 12.15 -25.61 2.17
CA THR A 62 13.10 -26.21 3.11
C THR A 62 14.31 -25.32 3.38
N SER A 63 14.60 -24.33 2.52
CA SER A 63 15.55 -23.27 2.85
C SER A 63 14.88 -22.28 3.79
N GLN A 64 15.26 -22.31 5.06
CA GLN A 64 14.73 -21.43 6.09
C GLN A 64 15.87 -20.62 6.74
N PRO A 65 15.66 -19.32 7.04
CA PRO A 65 14.38 -18.61 6.95
C PRO A 65 14.03 -18.10 5.55
N ASP A 66 14.95 -18.14 4.58
CA ASP A 66 14.75 -17.54 3.25
C ASP A 66 14.60 -18.63 2.17
N PRO A 67 13.41 -18.78 1.56
CA PRO A 67 13.16 -19.81 0.55
C PRO A 67 13.96 -19.57 -0.75
N LEU A 68 14.45 -18.35 -0.99
CA LEU A 68 15.28 -18.02 -2.16
C LEU A 68 16.64 -18.74 -2.15
N GLY A 69 17.01 -19.38 -1.03
CA GLY A 69 18.15 -20.28 -0.97
C GLY A 69 17.95 -21.60 -1.73
N GLN A 70 16.70 -22.04 -1.98
CA GLN A 70 16.42 -23.19 -2.85
C GLN A 70 16.42 -22.79 -4.33
N ASP A 71 15.66 -21.75 -4.66
CA ASP A 71 15.63 -21.12 -5.98
C ASP A 71 15.44 -19.61 -5.81
N ALA A 72 16.38 -18.83 -6.36
CA ALA A 72 16.39 -17.37 -6.25
C ALA A 72 15.39 -16.68 -7.20
N THR A 73 14.83 -17.40 -8.16
CA THR A 73 13.90 -16.90 -9.18
C THR A 73 12.78 -17.91 -9.46
N PRO A 74 11.99 -18.29 -8.44
CA PRO A 74 10.98 -19.33 -8.60
C PRO A 74 9.88 -18.89 -9.58
N SER A 75 9.39 -19.83 -10.35
CA SER A 75 8.44 -19.63 -11.45
C SER A 75 7.37 -20.73 -11.53
N ALA A 76 7.69 -21.95 -11.09
CA ALA A 76 6.79 -23.09 -10.97
C ALA A 76 6.44 -23.36 -9.50
N GLU A 77 5.24 -23.90 -9.26
CA GLU A 77 4.71 -24.17 -7.92
C GLU A 77 5.62 -25.06 -7.07
N ASN A 78 6.47 -25.89 -7.71
CA ASN A 78 7.39 -26.82 -7.06
C ASN A 78 8.87 -26.41 -7.16
N ASP A 79 9.17 -25.15 -7.47
CA ASP A 79 10.56 -24.64 -7.46
C ASP A 79 11.13 -24.54 -6.03
N TRP A 80 10.26 -24.45 -5.02
CA TRP A 80 10.61 -24.68 -3.62
C TRP A 80 10.02 -26.02 -3.14
N THR A 81 10.48 -26.50 -1.98
CA THR A 81 10.04 -27.79 -1.41
C THR A 81 9.38 -27.54 -0.07
N GLY A 82 8.09 -27.88 0.03
CA GLY A 82 7.26 -27.62 1.19
C GLY A 82 5.81 -27.53 0.74
N ALA A 83 4.84 -28.08 1.49
CA ALA A 83 3.47 -28.19 1.03
C ALA A 83 2.74 -26.85 0.79
N LEU A 84 3.40 -25.71 1.02
CA LEU A 84 2.92 -24.36 0.72
C LEU A 84 3.77 -23.64 -0.35
N SER A 85 4.63 -24.34 -1.09
CA SER A 85 5.50 -23.76 -2.10
C SER A 85 4.73 -22.94 -3.14
N ALA A 86 3.62 -23.45 -3.67
CA ALA A 86 2.74 -22.78 -4.62
C ALA A 86 2.22 -21.44 -4.09
N TRP A 87 1.88 -21.37 -2.80
CA TRP A 87 1.50 -20.12 -2.14
C TRP A 87 2.67 -19.15 -2.13
N GLY A 88 3.84 -19.60 -1.68
CA GLY A 88 5.05 -18.79 -1.64
C GLY A 88 5.46 -18.30 -3.03
N VAL A 89 5.55 -19.18 -4.01
CA VAL A 89 5.90 -18.86 -5.41
C VAL A 89 4.86 -17.92 -6.02
N GLY A 90 3.57 -18.11 -5.75
CA GLY A 90 2.49 -17.23 -6.21
C GLY A 90 2.69 -15.77 -5.78
N LEU A 91 3.08 -15.55 -4.52
CA LEU A 91 3.40 -14.22 -3.99
C LEU A 91 4.75 -13.72 -4.53
N GLN A 92 5.78 -14.57 -4.52
CA GLN A 92 7.14 -14.19 -4.93
C GLN A 92 7.21 -13.70 -6.39
N LYS A 93 6.43 -14.32 -7.28
CA LYS A 93 6.38 -13.98 -8.71
C LYS A 93 5.79 -12.60 -9.00
N THR A 94 5.03 -12.00 -8.09
CA THR A 94 4.53 -10.63 -8.32
C THR A 94 5.64 -9.59 -8.20
N GLY A 95 6.69 -9.90 -7.42
CA GLY A 95 7.74 -8.95 -7.05
C GLY A 95 7.34 -7.99 -5.92
N ASP A 96 6.11 -8.07 -5.43
CA ASP A 96 5.60 -7.20 -4.36
C ASP A 96 5.75 -7.80 -2.97
N TYR A 97 6.23 -9.05 -2.86
CA TYR A 97 6.33 -9.77 -1.59
C TYR A 97 7.77 -10.20 -1.28
N ALA A 98 8.08 -10.15 0.02
CA ALA A 98 9.29 -10.73 0.61
C ALA A 98 8.87 -11.76 1.64
N LEU A 99 9.26 -13.00 1.44
CA LEU A 99 8.77 -14.14 2.22
C LEU A 99 9.85 -14.69 3.12
N LYS A 100 9.48 -15.07 4.34
CA LYS A 100 10.34 -15.84 5.23
C LYS A 100 9.54 -16.91 5.97
N THR A 101 10.25 -17.91 6.46
CA THR A 101 9.73 -18.88 7.44
C THR A 101 10.42 -18.65 8.78
N LEU A 102 9.66 -18.67 9.88
CA LEU A 102 10.18 -18.71 11.24
C LEU A 102 10.56 -20.15 11.57
N PRO A 103 11.85 -20.53 11.59
CA PRO A 103 12.23 -21.94 11.62
C PRO A 103 11.95 -22.59 12.98
N SER A 104 11.72 -23.90 12.99
CA SER A 104 11.58 -24.69 14.22
C SER A 104 12.72 -24.42 15.22
N GLY A 105 12.37 -24.38 16.50
CA GLY A 105 13.28 -24.00 17.59
C GLY A 105 13.45 -22.49 17.81
N ASN A 106 12.88 -21.63 16.94
CA ASN A 106 12.76 -20.20 17.20
C ASN A 106 11.53 -19.89 18.07
N THR A 107 11.39 -18.62 18.45
CA THR A 107 10.27 -18.12 19.27
C THR A 107 9.55 -16.99 18.53
N ILE A 108 8.22 -17.02 18.57
CA ILE A 108 7.40 -15.93 18.04
C ILE A 108 7.57 -14.69 18.95
N THR A 109 8.07 -13.60 18.39
CA THR A 109 8.45 -12.39 19.16
C THR A 109 7.90 -11.13 18.52
N TYR A 110 7.62 -10.10 19.33
CA TYR A 110 7.19 -8.78 18.87
C TYR A 110 7.83 -7.67 19.71
N GLY A 111 8.49 -6.72 19.05
CA GLY A 111 9.16 -5.59 19.69
C GLY A 111 10.59 -5.86 20.16
N THR A 112 11.18 -6.99 19.80
CA THR A 112 12.56 -7.36 20.13
C THR A 112 13.55 -6.95 19.03
N SER A 113 14.84 -7.26 19.18
CA SER A 113 15.86 -7.03 18.15
C SER A 113 16.05 -8.21 17.18
N SER A 114 15.25 -9.28 17.29
CA SER A 114 15.35 -10.43 16.39
C SER A 114 15.08 -10.01 14.94
N ALA A 115 15.82 -10.60 13.99
CA ALA A 115 15.61 -10.37 12.57
C ALA A 115 14.25 -10.94 12.10
N LEU A 116 13.76 -11.97 12.77
CA LEU A 116 12.47 -12.60 12.52
C LEU A 116 11.39 -12.14 13.52
N ASP A 117 11.62 -11.03 14.23
CA ASP A 117 10.60 -10.41 15.08
C ASP A 117 9.42 -9.92 14.22
N LEU A 118 8.19 -10.15 14.68
CA LEU A 118 6.96 -9.80 13.97
C LEU A 118 6.87 -8.31 13.59
N LYS A 119 7.56 -7.40 14.31
CA LYS A 119 7.60 -5.97 13.93
C LYS A 119 8.23 -5.72 12.55
N ASN A 120 9.00 -6.68 12.05
CA ASN A 120 9.67 -6.60 10.75
C ASN A 120 8.81 -7.19 9.62
N PHE A 121 7.57 -7.60 9.89
CA PHE A 121 6.67 -8.19 8.93
C PHE A 121 5.33 -7.47 8.93
N ASP A 122 4.61 -7.62 7.82
CA ASP A 122 3.27 -7.05 7.62
C ASP A 122 2.21 -8.15 7.84
N THR A 123 2.54 -9.42 7.56
CA THR A 123 1.67 -10.57 7.81
C THR A 123 2.40 -11.72 8.49
N PHE A 124 1.73 -12.37 9.43
CA PHE A 124 2.13 -13.62 10.06
C PHE A 124 1.11 -14.72 9.73
N VAL A 125 1.56 -15.81 9.15
CA VAL A 125 0.76 -16.99 8.82
C VAL A 125 1.11 -18.09 9.82
N LEU A 126 0.10 -18.60 10.52
CA LEU A 126 0.20 -19.69 11.49
C LEU A 126 -0.61 -20.88 10.96
N PRO A 127 0.02 -21.78 10.17
CA PRO A 127 -0.69 -22.86 9.50
C PRO A 127 -0.77 -24.12 10.35
N GLU A 128 -1.97 -24.51 10.79
CA GLU A 128 -2.25 -25.73 11.57
C GLU A 128 -1.24 -25.96 12.72
N PRO A 129 -1.16 -25.03 13.69
CA PRO A 129 -0.24 -25.19 14.81
C PRO A 129 -0.67 -26.38 15.68
N ASN A 130 0.28 -27.24 16.02
CA ASN A 130 0.13 -28.46 16.82
C ASN A 130 0.80 -28.36 18.20
N VAL A 131 1.20 -27.16 18.60
CA VAL A 131 1.79 -26.89 19.92
C VAL A 131 1.18 -25.59 20.45
N LEU A 132 0.81 -25.57 21.73
CA LEU A 132 0.33 -24.33 22.37
C LEU A 132 1.39 -23.22 22.30
N LEU A 133 0.93 -22.01 21.98
CA LEU A 133 1.77 -20.82 22.09
C LEU A 133 2.07 -20.58 23.58
N SER A 134 3.33 -20.28 23.90
CA SER A 134 3.67 -19.81 25.24
C SER A 134 2.98 -18.47 25.54
N ALA A 135 2.88 -18.10 26.82
CA ALA A 135 2.28 -16.81 27.21
C ALA A 135 2.96 -15.60 26.55
N ALA A 136 4.28 -15.68 26.34
CA ALA A 136 5.04 -14.63 25.64
C ALA A 136 4.70 -14.57 24.15
N GLU A 137 4.59 -15.72 23.48
CA GLU A 137 4.24 -15.81 22.06
C GLU A 137 2.81 -15.34 21.80
N LYS A 138 1.84 -15.75 22.63
CA LYS A 138 0.47 -15.20 22.57
C LYS A 138 0.47 -13.69 22.70
N THR A 139 1.23 -13.16 23.66
CA THR A 139 1.37 -11.70 23.85
C THR A 139 1.99 -11.03 22.62
N ALA A 140 2.97 -11.66 21.99
CA ALA A 140 3.62 -11.16 20.77
C ALA A 140 2.64 -11.11 19.59
N VAL A 141 1.93 -12.21 19.31
CA VAL A 141 0.92 -12.29 18.24
C VAL A 141 -0.19 -11.28 18.47
N MET A 142 -0.75 -11.21 19.67
CA MET A 142 -1.83 -10.28 19.99
C MET A 142 -1.41 -8.83 19.85
N LYS A 143 -0.20 -8.45 20.31
CA LYS A 143 0.33 -7.09 20.13
C LYS A 143 0.67 -6.78 18.68
N PHE A 144 1.18 -7.74 17.93
CA PHE A 144 1.43 -7.57 16.50
C PHE A 144 0.15 -7.18 15.75
N VAL A 145 -0.93 -7.95 15.94
CA VAL A 145 -2.24 -7.63 15.34
C VAL A 145 -2.77 -6.29 15.85
N GLN A 146 -2.77 -6.08 17.17
CA GLN A 146 -3.26 -4.83 17.77
C GLN A 146 -2.61 -3.57 17.15
N ASN A 147 -1.34 -3.67 16.75
CA ASN A 147 -0.54 -2.58 16.19
C ASN A 147 -0.50 -2.55 14.66
N GLY A 148 -1.39 -3.25 13.96
CA GLY A 148 -1.53 -3.14 12.50
C GLY A 148 -1.09 -4.36 11.70
N GLY A 149 -0.54 -5.38 12.34
CA GLY A 149 -0.15 -6.62 11.68
C GLY A 149 -1.34 -7.43 11.16
N GLY A 150 -1.13 -8.16 10.07
CA GLY A 150 -2.06 -9.17 9.55
C GLY A 150 -1.79 -10.55 10.13
N LEU A 151 -2.79 -11.21 10.70
CA LEU A 151 -2.68 -12.59 11.18
C LEU A 151 -3.54 -13.53 10.34
N PHE A 152 -2.93 -14.57 9.77
CA PHE A 152 -3.64 -15.65 9.08
C PHE A 152 -3.57 -16.92 9.94
N LEU A 153 -4.72 -17.34 10.47
CA LEU A 153 -4.88 -18.57 11.23
C LEU A 153 -5.46 -19.64 10.30
N ILE A 154 -4.76 -20.77 10.17
CA ILE A 154 -5.29 -21.94 9.49
C ILE A 154 -5.41 -23.05 10.53
N SER A 155 -6.60 -23.64 10.60
CA SER A 155 -6.92 -24.74 11.49
C SER A 155 -7.05 -26.04 10.71
N ASP A 156 -7.54 -27.06 11.37
CA ASP A 156 -7.92 -28.35 10.81
C ASP A 156 -9.08 -28.89 11.68
N HIS A 157 -9.32 -30.18 11.71
CA HIS A 157 -10.35 -30.81 12.51
C HIS A 157 -9.90 -31.12 13.94
N THR A 158 -10.88 -31.33 14.82
CA THR A 158 -10.60 -31.90 16.14
C THR A 158 -9.94 -33.28 16.02
N GLY A 159 -8.83 -33.47 16.73
CA GLY A 159 -8.00 -34.66 16.68
C GLY A 159 -6.95 -34.67 15.57
N ALA A 160 -6.73 -33.55 14.87
CA ALA A 160 -5.61 -33.37 13.94
C ALA A 160 -4.28 -33.16 14.69
N ASP A 161 -4.01 -33.97 15.72
CA ASP A 161 -2.80 -33.92 16.53
C ASP A 161 -1.66 -34.67 15.81
N ARG A 162 -0.83 -33.90 15.10
CA ARG A 162 0.25 -34.39 14.23
C ARG A 162 1.50 -34.80 15.03
N ASN A 163 1.67 -34.30 16.25
CA ASN A 163 2.87 -34.55 17.06
C ASN A 163 2.61 -35.48 18.27
N SER A 164 1.35 -35.87 18.48
CA SER A 164 0.88 -36.72 19.57
C SER A 164 1.10 -36.13 20.97
N ASP A 165 1.06 -34.81 21.12
CA ASP A 165 1.15 -34.12 22.41
C ASP A 165 -0.22 -33.89 23.08
N GLY A 166 -1.30 -34.24 22.38
CA GLY A 166 -2.69 -34.13 22.82
C GLY A 166 -3.34 -32.79 22.50
N ILE A 167 -2.68 -31.92 21.73
CA ILE A 167 -3.17 -30.60 21.33
C ILE A 167 -3.27 -30.52 19.80
N ASP A 168 -4.41 -30.05 19.30
CA ASP A 168 -4.61 -29.77 17.88
C ASP A 168 -4.77 -28.26 17.57
N ALA A 169 -4.83 -27.91 16.29
CA ALA A 169 -4.97 -26.52 15.87
C ALA A 169 -6.27 -25.84 16.33
N VAL A 170 -7.35 -26.60 16.59
CA VAL A 170 -8.59 -26.06 17.14
C VAL A 170 -8.34 -25.58 18.56
N GLU A 171 -7.63 -26.38 19.37
CA GLU A 171 -7.25 -26.03 20.73
C GLU A 171 -6.26 -24.88 20.78
N VAL A 172 -5.20 -24.89 19.95
CA VAL A 172 -4.21 -23.81 19.91
C VAL A 172 -4.86 -22.46 19.58
N ILE A 173 -5.72 -22.40 18.56
CA ILE A 173 -6.36 -21.16 18.14
C ILE A 173 -7.33 -20.67 19.22
N ASN A 174 -8.18 -21.54 19.77
CA ASN A 174 -9.11 -21.16 20.84
C ASN A 174 -8.38 -20.72 22.13
N ASP A 175 -7.24 -21.34 22.46
CA ASP A 175 -6.39 -20.94 23.59
C ASP A 175 -5.72 -19.58 23.36
N LEU A 176 -5.36 -19.23 22.12
CA LEU A 176 -4.95 -17.86 21.77
C LEU A 176 -6.08 -16.86 22.02
N MET A 177 -7.33 -17.19 21.67
CA MET A 177 -8.49 -16.31 21.82
C MET A 177 -8.91 -16.09 23.28
N THR A 178 -8.84 -17.14 24.11
CA THR A 178 -9.46 -17.16 25.44
C THR A 178 -8.45 -17.12 26.59
N ASN A 179 -7.15 -17.29 26.32
CA ASN A 179 -6.12 -17.39 27.34
C ASN A 179 -4.83 -16.66 26.92
N ASN A 180 -4.93 -15.34 26.75
CA ASN A 180 -3.79 -14.46 26.51
C ASN A 180 -3.83 -13.23 27.44
N SER A 181 -2.71 -12.50 27.55
CA SER A 181 -2.58 -11.37 28.48
C SER A 181 -3.00 -10.00 27.92
N VAL A 182 -3.36 -9.93 26.63
CA VAL A 182 -3.69 -8.68 25.93
C VAL A 182 -5.20 -8.44 25.94
N ASP A 183 -5.96 -9.42 25.46
CA ASP A 183 -7.42 -9.44 25.49
C ASP A 183 -7.90 -10.89 25.36
N SER A 184 -8.47 -11.45 26.42
CA SER A 184 -8.92 -12.83 26.49
C SER A 184 -10.44 -12.97 26.35
N THR A 185 -11.11 -11.98 25.74
CA THR A 185 -12.58 -11.92 25.62
C THR A 185 -13.07 -12.26 24.20
N ASP A 186 -12.39 -13.19 23.53
CA ASP A 186 -12.59 -13.50 22.11
C ASP A 186 -12.40 -12.28 21.19
N PRO A 187 -11.23 -11.60 21.25
CA PRO A 187 -11.01 -10.29 20.63
C PRO A 187 -11.16 -10.25 19.10
N PHE A 188 -11.14 -11.39 18.42
CA PHE A 188 -11.36 -11.48 16.96
C PHE A 188 -12.82 -11.80 16.62
N GLY A 189 -13.68 -12.02 17.61
CA GLY A 189 -15.11 -12.25 17.45
C GLY A 189 -15.46 -13.62 16.88
N PHE A 190 -14.66 -14.65 17.09
CA PHE A 190 -15.04 -16.03 16.73
C PHE A 190 -14.40 -17.05 17.65
N SER A 191 -14.98 -18.25 17.69
CA SER A 191 -14.37 -19.47 18.24
C SER A 191 -14.34 -20.54 17.17
N VAL A 192 -13.26 -21.33 17.13
CA VAL A 192 -13.14 -22.47 16.23
C VAL A 192 -14.00 -23.61 16.79
N ASP A 193 -14.85 -24.18 15.94
CA ASP A 193 -15.77 -25.24 16.33
C ASP A 193 -14.99 -26.54 16.58
N THR A 194 -15.37 -27.30 17.59
CA THR A 194 -14.83 -28.66 17.84
C THR A 194 -15.54 -29.66 16.92
N LEU A 195 -15.13 -29.69 15.65
CA LEU A 195 -15.73 -30.53 14.60
C LEU A 195 -14.66 -31.30 13.82
N SER A 196 -15.10 -32.40 13.21
CA SER A 196 -14.37 -33.11 12.16
C SER A 196 -15.30 -33.37 10.98
N ILE A 197 -15.24 -32.46 10.02
CA ILE A 197 -16.04 -32.51 8.80
C ILE A 197 -15.21 -33.24 7.75
N SER A 198 -15.58 -34.47 7.42
CA SER A 198 -14.80 -35.29 6.50
C SER A 198 -14.73 -34.75 5.07
N THR A 199 -15.84 -34.19 4.56
CA THR A 199 -15.89 -33.60 3.22
C THR A 199 -17.00 -32.58 3.10
N ASP A 200 -16.71 -31.48 2.42
CA ASP A 200 -17.67 -30.50 1.91
C ASP A 200 -16.97 -29.63 0.85
N ASP A 201 -17.74 -28.85 0.08
CA ASP A 201 -17.21 -27.82 -0.82
C ASP A 201 -17.82 -26.44 -0.50
N PRO A 202 -17.36 -25.79 0.58
CA PRO A 202 -17.86 -24.50 1.06
C PRO A 202 -17.95 -23.44 -0.04
N LYS A 203 -18.99 -22.59 0.03
CA LYS A 203 -19.24 -21.54 -0.97
C LYS A 203 -19.00 -20.15 -0.40
N ALA A 204 -18.38 -19.33 -1.24
CA ALA A 204 -18.17 -17.92 -0.93
C ALA A 204 -19.51 -17.17 -0.89
N ILE A 205 -19.58 -16.14 -0.04
CA ILE A 205 -20.68 -15.19 -0.08
C ILE A 205 -20.73 -14.48 -1.43
N THR A 206 -21.92 -13.99 -1.79
CA THR A 206 -22.03 -13.06 -2.92
C THR A 206 -21.57 -11.69 -2.48
N SER A 207 -20.39 -11.27 -2.93
CA SER A 207 -19.87 -9.92 -2.73
C SER A 207 -19.11 -9.48 -3.97
N THR A 208 -19.30 -8.22 -4.38
CA THR A 208 -18.56 -7.59 -5.49
C THR A 208 -17.47 -6.64 -5.02
N THR A 209 -17.40 -6.39 -3.71
CA THR A 209 -16.49 -5.38 -3.12
C THR A 209 -15.60 -5.94 -2.03
N ASP A 210 -15.86 -7.16 -1.55
CA ASP A 210 -15.02 -7.76 -0.54
C ASP A 210 -13.64 -8.08 -1.14
N PRO A 211 -12.54 -7.58 -0.55
CA PRO A 211 -11.20 -7.68 -1.12
C PRO A 211 -10.60 -9.09 -1.04
N VAL A 212 -11.10 -9.96 -0.17
CA VAL A 212 -10.67 -11.37 -0.14
C VAL A 212 -11.43 -12.17 -1.20
N ILE A 213 -12.73 -11.90 -1.37
CA ILE A 213 -13.53 -12.55 -2.42
C ILE A 213 -13.15 -12.09 -3.82
N ASN A 214 -12.78 -10.82 -3.96
CA ASN A 214 -12.41 -10.18 -5.21
C ASN A 214 -11.04 -9.51 -5.01
N GLY A 215 -10.00 -10.28 -4.73
CA GLY A 215 -8.63 -9.75 -4.70
C GLY A 215 -7.93 -9.91 -6.05
N SER A 216 -6.66 -9.47 -6.11
CA SER A 216 -5.92 -9.37 -7.38
C SER A 216 -5.57 -10.72 -7.98
N PHE A 217 -5.54 -11.76 -7.14
CA PHE A 217 -5.21 -13.13 -7.52
C PHE A 217 -6.42 -13.91 -8.05
N GLY A 218 -7.56 -13.24 -8.20
CA GLY A 218 -8.75 -13.78 -8.85
C GLY A 218 -9.95 -13.89 -7.92
N LYS A 219 -11.10 -14.22 -8.50
CA LYS A 219 -12.35 -14.31 -7.75
C LYS A 219 -12.43 -15.60 -6.96
N VAL A 220 -12.77 -15.51 -5.68
CA VAL A 220 -13.07 -16.66 -4.82
C VAL A 220 -14.54 -17.06 -5.01
N GLY A 221 -14.77 -18.30 -5.48
CA GLY A 221 -16.08 -18.92 -5.55
C GLY A 221 -16.39 -19.82 -4.36
N GLY A 222 -15.37 -20.29 -3.67
CA GLY A 222 -15.48 -21.23 -2.56
C GLY A 222 -14.16 -21.91 -2.27
N SER A 223 -14.21 -22.98 -1.50
CA SER A 223 -13.06 -23.79 -1.13
C SER A 223 -13.51 -25.23 -0.90
N ILE A 224 -12.63 -26.06 -0.35
CA ILE A 224 -12.88 -27.47 -0.05
C ILE A 224 -12.68 -27.74 1.43
N ILE A 225 -13.36 -28.76 1.94
CA ILE A 225 -13.05 -29.40 3.21
C ILE A 225 -12.69 -30.86 2.92
N ARG A 226 -11.57 -31.35 3.46
CA ARG A 226 -11.06 -32.72 3.34
C ARG A 226 -10.58 -33.26 4.69
N SER A 227 -11.48 -33.18 5.68
CA SER A 227 -11.22 -33.26 7.12
C SER A 227 -10.84 -31.90 7.66
N GLY A 228 -11.81 -31.13 8.13
CA GLY A 228 -11.58 -29.80 8.69
C GLY A 228 -12.68 -29.38 9.66
N THR A 229 -12.71 -28.10 9.99
CA THR A 229 -13.66 -27.48 10.90
C THR A 229 -14.26 -26.17 10.36
N THR A 230 -15.07 -25.51 11.17
CA THR A 230 -15.60 -24.16 10.93
C THR A 230 -15.40 -23.28 12.16
N ALA A 231 -15.83 -22.03 12.09
CA ALA A 231 -15.93 -21.14 13.23
C ALA A 231 -17.37 -20.69 13.48
N THR A 232 -17.68 -20.49 14.75
CA THR A 232 -18.85 -19.74 15.23
C THR A 232 -18.45 -18.29 15.45
N LEU A 233 -19.13 -17.37 14.75
CA LEU A 233 -18.90 -15.94 14.82
C LEU A 233 -19.69 -15.29 15.96
N LYS A 234 -19.05 -14.35 16.63
CA LYS A 234 -19.52 -13.62 17.81
C LYS A 234 -19.39 -12.11 17.57
N PRO A 235 -20.24 -11.51 16.70
CA PRO A 235 -20.18 -10.08 16.42
C PRO A 235 -20.48 -9.19 17.64
N ALA A 236 -21.04 -9.76 18.71
CA ALA A 236 -21.18 -9.07 19.99
C ALA A 236 -19.83 -8.79 20.68
N ASP A 237 -18.86 -9.70 20.53
CA ASP A 237 -17.51 -9.56 21.08
C ASP A 237 -16.66 -8.68 20.16
N ASN A 238 -16.82 -8.85 18.84
CA ASN A 238 -16.20 -7.98 17.85
C ASN A 238 -17.06 -7.80 16.59
N SER A 239 -17.65 -6.62 16.44
CA SER A 239 -18.54 -6.29 15.31
C SER A 239 -17.88 -6.30 13.92
N SER A 240 -16.55 -6.35 13.83
CA SER A 240 -15.84 -6.44 12.55
C SER A 240 -15.74 -7.85 11.99
N VAL A 241 -16.05 -8.88 12.80
CA VAL A 241 -16.00 -10.26 12.34
C VAL A 241 -17.05 -10.54 11.26
N LYS A 242 -16.63 -11.22 10.20
CA LYS A 242 -17.51 -11.63 9.10
C LYS A 242 -17.04 -12.96 8.50
N GLY A 243 -17.97 -13.88 8.25
CA GLY A 243 -17.70 -15.07 7.47
C GLY A 243 -17.80 -14.75 5.97
N LEU A 244 -16.85 -15.25 5.18
CA LEU A 244 -16.74 -15.02 3.75
C LEU A 244 -16.95 -16.29 2.92
N VAL A 245 -16.64 -17.46 3.48
CA VAL A 245 -16.91 -18.77 2.87
C VAL A 245 -17.59 -19.62 3.93
N TYR A 246 -18.72 -20.23 3.58
CA TYR A 246 -19.51 -21.04 4.51
C TYR A 246 -19.64 -22.47 4.03
N ARG A 247 -19.66 -23.37 5.00
CA ARG A 247 -20.06 -24.77 4.81
C ARG A 247 -21.41 -24.84 4.08
N THR A 248 -21.61 -25.85 3.24
CA THR A 248 -22.87 -26.08 2.54
C THR A 248 -24.05 -26.07 3.52
N GLY A 249 -25.03 -25.20 3.25
CA GLY A 249 -26.23 -25.05 4.06
C GLY A 249 -26.08 -24.09 5.26
N SER A 250 -24.90 -23.51 5.49
CA SER A 250 -24.63 -22.54 6.55
C SER A 250 -24.57 -21.10 6.03
N SER A 251 -24.86 -20.14 6.90
CA SER A 251 -24.69 -18.69 6.68
C SER A 251 -24.83 -17.96 8.03
N GLY A 252 -24.49 -16.67 8.05
CA GLY A 252 -24.62 -15.85 9.26
C GLY A 252 -23.50 -16.16 10.25
N ASN A 253 -23.84 -16.54 11.48
CA ASN A 253 -22.87 -16.65 12.57
C ASN A 253 -22.35 -18.07 12.82
N THR A 254 -22.77 -19.07 12.07
CA THR A 254 -22.35 -20.47 12.26
C THR A 254 -21.89 -21.10 10.96
N GLY A 255 -20.98 -22.07 11.06
CA GLY A 255 -20.46 -22.79 9.89
C GLY A 255 -19.61 -21.92 8.96
N ALA A 256 -19.00 -20.86 9.48
CA ALA A 256 -18.07 -20.04 8.72
C ALA A 256 -16.78 -20.85 8.52
N PHE A 257 -16.53 -21.27 7.28
CA PHE A 257 -15.32 -22.00 6.93
C PHE A 257 -14.12 -21.08 6.75
N PHE A 258 -14.37 -19.89 6.21
CA PHE A 258 -13.40 -18.81 6.14
C PHE A 258 -14.02 -17.54 6.74
N ALA A 259 -13.29 -16.88 7.64
CA ALA A 259 -13.74 -15.66 8.29
C ALA A 259 -12.62 -14.60 8.32
N THR A 260 -13.02 -13.34 8.43
CA THR A 260 -12.11 -12.21 8.63
C THR A 260 -12.60 -11.36 9.78
N SER A 261 -11.68 -10.63 10.41
CA SER A 261 -11.95 -9.71 11.51
C SER A 261 -10.84 -8.65 11.60
N THR A 262 -10.99 -7.70 12.52
CA THR A 262 -9.96 -6.71 12.85
C THR A 262 -9.74 -6.66 14.36
N PHE A 263 -8.52 -6.34 14.79
CA PHE A 263 -8.24 -6.13 16.21
C PHE A 263 -7.18 -5.04 16.36
N GLY A 264 -7.50 -4.01 17.15
CA GLY A 264 -6.74 -2.76 17.13
C GLY A 264 -6.73 -2.17 15.72
N SER A 265 -5.53 -1.97 15.16
CA SER A 265 -5.36 -1.51 13.77
C SER A 265 -5.10 -2.64 12.77
N GLY A 266 -4.98 -3.89 13.23
CA GLY A 266 -4.62 -5.04 12.40
C GLY A 266 -5.82 -5.82 11.86
N ARG A 267 -5.49 -6.82 11.05
CA ARG A 267 -6.44 -7.65 10.31
C ARG A 267 -6.22 -9.11 10.67
N VAL A 268 -7.30 -9.90 10.72
CA VAL A 268 -7.26 -11.32 11.04
C VAL A 268 -8.04 -12.10 9.99
N ALA A 269 -7.50 -13.20 9.51
CA ALA A 269 -8.21 -14.19 8.71
C ALA A 269 -8.13 -15.56 9.39
N PHE A 270 -9.20 -16.33 9.25
CA PHE A 270 -9.31 -17.71 9.72
C PHE A 270 -9.74 -18.59 8.56
N TRP A 271 -9.11 -19.76 8.44
CA TRP A 271 -9.48 -20.82 7.50
C TRP A 271 -9.55 -22.17 8.25
N GLY A 272 -10.68 -22.86 8.15
CA GLY A 272 -10.97 -24.04 8.96
C GLY A 272 -10.34 -25.37 8.51
N ASP A 273 -9.46 -25.40 7.51
CA ASP A 273 -8.83 -26.63 7.03
C ASP A 273 -7.46 -26.29 6.40
N SER A 274 -6.48 -27.16 6.60
CA SER A 274 -5.14 -27.09 6.01
C SER A 274 -5.02 -27.83 4.68
N SER A 275 -5.91 -28.78 4.40
CA SER A 275 -5.96 -29.50 3.11
C SER A 275 -6.08 -28.57 1.88
N PRO A 276 -6.84 -27.45 1.92
CA PRO A 276 -6.91 -26.51 0.79
C PRO A 276 -5.61 -25.76 0.48
N ILE A 277 -4.70 -25.64 1.46
CA ILE A 277 -3.44 -24.92 1.30
C ILE A 277 -2.26 -25.85 0.97
N ASP A 278 -2.46 -27.16 1.07
CA ASP A 278 -1.53 -28.19 0.60
C ASP A 278 -1.51 -28.24 -0.93
N ASP A 279 -0.32 -28.12 -1.52
CA ASP A 279 -0.07 -28.14 -2.96
C ASP A 279 0.63 -29.43 -3.45
N GLY A 280 0.86 -30.38 -2.55
CA GLY A 280 1.53 -31.65 -2.85
C GLY A 280 3.04 -31.54 -3.13
N THR A 281 3.66 -30.37 -2.95
CA THR A 281 5.10 -30.13 -3.24
C THR A 281 6.01 -30.35 -2.03
N GLY A 282 5.48 -30.93 -0.96
CA GLY A 282 6.22 -31.15 0.27
C GLY A 282 7.34 -32.18 0.20
N GLN A 283 8.03 -32.33 1.32
CA GLN A 283 9.21 -33.15 1.49
C GLN A 283 8.93 -34.65 1.23
N SER A 284 9.97 -35.35 0.77
CA SER A 284 9.92 -36.80 0.52
C SER A 284 9.52 -37.57 1.79
N GLY A 285 8.52 -38.44 1.67
CA GLY A 285 8.02 -39.26 2.77
C GLY A 285 6.66 -38.81 3.29
N ASN A 286 6.25 -37.58 2.97
CA ASN A 286 4.92 -37.07 3.31
C ASN A 286 3.87 -37.66 2.36
N THR A 287 2.67 -37.91 2.89
CA THR A 287 1.49 -38.28 2.10
C THR A 287 0.56 -37.08 2.09
N LEU A 288 0.69 -36.27 1.05
CA LEU A 288 0.04 -34.97 0.92
C LEU A 288 -1.15 -35.02 -0.03
N TYR A 289 -1.99 -34.00 0.07
CA TYR A 289 -3.20 -33.82 -0.74
C TYR A 289 -3.09 -32.50 -1.49
N ASP A 290 -2.99 -32.52 -2.82
CA ASP A 290 -3.00 -31.27 -3.61
C ASP A 290 -4.41 -30.65 -3.61
N GLY A 291 -4.73 -29.95 -2.53
CA GLY A 291 -5.94 -29.18 -2.38
C GLY A 291 -5.83 -27.79 -2.99
N TRP A 292 -4.63 -27.24 -3.08
CA TRP A 292 -4.35 -25.96 -3.74
C TRP A 292 -4.95 -25.90 -5.14
N ASN A 293 -4.77 -26.98 -5.92
CA ASN A 293 -5.28 -27.12 -7.28
C ASN A 293 -6.59 -27.92 -7.41
N ASP A 294 -7.27 -28.26 -6.30
CA ASP A 294 -8.53 -28.98 -6.36
C ASP A 294 -9.62 -28.13 -7.07
N PRO A 295 -10.18 -28.60 -8.20
CA PRO A 295 -11.12 -27.83 -9.00
C PRO A 295 -12.48 -27.60 -8.33
N ALA A 296 -12.77 -28.26 -7.21
CA ALA A 296 -13.99 -28.02 -6.43
C ALA A 296 -13.97 -26.67 -5.69
N GLY A 297 -12.78 -26.10 -5.49
CA GLY A 297 -12.55 -24.83 -4.81
C GLY A 297 -11.81 -23.80 -5.66
N THR A 298 -11.64 -22.61 -5.10
CA THR A 298 -10.75 -21.56 -5.61
C THR A 298 -9.72 -21.24 -4.52
N ASN A 299 -8.96 -22.26 -4.13
CA ASN A 299 -8.13 -22.23 -2.92
C ASN A 299 -6.92 -21.28 -3.09
N ALA A 300 -6.24 -21.35 -4.23
CA ALA A 300 -5.15 -20.43 -4.56
C ALA A 300 -5.56 -18.94 -4.50
N PRO A 301 -6.64 -18.49 -5.19
CA PRO A 301 -7.15 -17.12 -5.01
C PRO A 301 -7.51 -16.77 -3.56
N LEU A 302 -8.10 -17.70 -2.80
CA LEU A 302 -8.48 -17.44 -1.41
C LEU A 302 -7.26 -17.19 -0.52
N ALA A 303 -6.24 -18.04 -0.61
CA ALA A 303 -4.99 -17.89 0.13
C ALA A 303 -4.28 -16.57 -0.22
N LEU A 304 -4.10 -16.30 -1.51
CA LEU A 304 -3.35 -15.14 -1.99
C LEU A 304 -4.08 -13.82 -1.76
N ASN A 305 -5.39 -13.74 -2.00
CA ASN A 305 -6.17 -12.54 -1.70
C ASN A 305 -6.26 -12.27 -0.19
N ALA A 306 -6.31 -13.32 0.63
CA ALA A 306 -6.25 -13.16 2.08
C ALA A 306 -4.89 -12.63 2.51
N THR A 307 -3.77 -13.15 1.99
CA THR A 307 -2.43 -12.59 2.25
C THR A 307 -2.32 -11.14 1.80
N GLU A 308 -2.84 -10.80 0.61
CA GLU A 308 -2.91 -9.42 0.10
C GLU A 308 -3.64 -8.53 1.10
N TRP A 309 -4.86 -8.90 1.48
CA TRP A 309 -5.66 -8.14 2.43
C TRP A 309 -4.99 -8.04 3.81
N LEU A 310 -4.38 -9.10 4.32
CA LEU A 310 -3.68 -9.09 5.61
C LEU A 310 -2.44 -8.21 5.60
N SER A 311 -1.73 -8.12 4.46
CA SER A 311 -0.50 -7.32 4.31
C SER A 311 -0.75 -5.81 4.24
N GLY A 312 -2.00 -5.37 4.46
CA GLY A 312 -2.40 -3.98 4.33
C GLY A 312 -2.67 -3.55 2.89
N ALA A 313 -2.46 -4.42 1.90
CA ALA A 313 -2.86 -4.14 0.53
C ALA A 313 -4.40 -4.10 0.47
N THR A 314 -4.94 -3.06 -0.16
CA THR A 314 -6.36 -3.00 -0.44
C THR A 314 -6.59 -3.89 -1.66
N GLY A 315 -7.09 -5.12 -1.41
CA GLY A 315 -7.25 -6.16 -2.42
C GLY A 315 -7.81 -5.64 -3.75
N SER A 316 -7.08 -5.94 -4.83
CA SER A 316 -7.37 -5.44 -6.16
C SER A 316 -8.47 -6.30 -6.80
N SER A 317 -9.73 -5.86 -6.81
CA SER A 317 -10.79 -6.65 -7.42
C SER A 317 -10.63 -6.84 -8.93
N GLY A 318 -10.17 -8.03 -9.32
CA GLY A 318 -10.30 -8.57 -10.66
C GLY A 318 -11.76 -8.83 -11.01
N GLY A 319 -12.43 -7.80 -11.51
CA GLY A 319 -13.81 -7.89 -12.01
C GLY A 319 -14.51 -6.55 -12.27
N GLY A 320 -13.77 -5.46 -12.47
CA GLY A 320 -14.32 -4.16 -12.85
C GLY A 320 -13.58 -2.97 -12.24
N GLY A 321 -12.40 -2.62 -12.76
CA GLY A 321 -11.77 -1.30 -12.63
C GLY A 321 -11.61 -0.73 -11.22
N GLY A 322 -10.51 -1.07 -10.55
CA GLY A 322 -10.13 -0.47 -9.26
C GLY A 322 -8.64 -0.53 -8.96
N THR A 323 -7.77 -0.59 -9.98
CA THR A 323 -6.43 0.01 -9.83
C THR A 323 -6.65 1.47 -9.41
N CYS A 324 -5.76 2.05 -8.61
CA CYS A 324 -5.62 3.49 -8.68
C CYS A 324 -5.31 3.81 -10.16
N THR A 325 -6.34 4.18 -10.92
CA THR A 325 -6.17 4.46 -12.33
C THR A 325 -5.46 5.79 -12.35
N ALA A 326 -4.23 5.80 -12.85
CA ALA A 326 -3.45 7.01 -12.88
C ALA A 326 -4.28 8.12 -13.54
N ALA A 327 -4.60 9.15 -12.78
CA ALA A 327 -5.57 10.15 -13.21
C ALA A 327 -5.23 11.52 -12.63
N GLN A 328 -5.52 12.54 -13.43
CA GLN A 328 -5.62 13.91 -12.96
C GLN A 328 -7.04 14.14 -12.44
N LEU A 329 -7.17 14.52 -11.17
CA LEU A 329 -8.48 14.69 -10.54
C LEU A 329 -9.04 16.11 -10.65
N LEU A 330 -8.21 17.12 -10.91
CA LEU A 330 -8.68 18.50 -11.13
C LEU A 330 -9.25 18.66 -12.54
N GLY A 331 -10.46 19.21 -12.61
CA GLY A 331 -11.00 19.79 -13.84
C GLY A 331 -10.35 21.13 -14.14
N ASN A 332 -10.17 21.43 -15.43
CA ASN A 332 -9.59 22.68 -15.93
C ASN A 332 -8.27 23.07 -15.22
N PRO A 333 -7.26 22.17 -15.20
CA PRO A 333 -6.06 22.34 -14.37
C PRO A 333 -5.20 23.56 -14.74
N GLY A 334 -5.20 23.96 -16.02
CA GLY A 334 -4.51 25.16 -16.53
C GLY A 334 -5.45 26.33 -16.79
N PHE A 335 -6.68 26.33 -16.25
CA PHE A 335 -7.62 27.46 -16.30
C PHE A 335 -8.12 27.92 -17.68
N GLU A 336 -7.69 27.32 -18.79
CA GLU A 336 -8.05 27.70 -20.16
C GLU A 336 -9.57 27.69 -20.48
N SER A 337 -10.39 27.08 -19.62
CA SER A 337 -11.86 27.15 -19.69
C SER A 337 -12.48 28.14 -18.68
N GLY A 338 -11.73 29.18 -18.30
CA GLY A 338 -12.15 30.18 -17.33
C GLY A 338 -12.44 29.57 -15.95
N SER A 339 -13.51 30.01 -15.28
CA SER A 339 -13.89 29.48 -13.97
C SER A 339 -14.61 28.13 -13.99
N THR A 340 -14.69 27.45 -15.13
CA THR A 340 -15.31 26.12 -15.21
C THR A 340 -14.62 25.18 -14.22
N THR A 341 -15.41 24.41 -13.46
CA THR A 341 -15.05 23.52 -12.33
C THR A 341 -14.39 24.16 -11.10
N TRP A 342 -13.97 25.42 -11.17
CA TRP A 342 -13.36 26.14 -10.06
C TRP A 342 -14.34 27.12 -9.40
N THR A 343 -14.32 27.16 -8.07
CA THR A 343 -14.94 28.26 -7.32
C THR A 343 -13.85 29.28 -7.00
N ALA A 344 -13.98 30.51 -7.49
CA ALA A 344 -12.97 31.55 -7.33
C ALA A 344 -13.60 32.89 -6.94
N SER A 345 -12.83 33.75 -6.26
CA SER A 345 -13.16 35.18 -6.16
C SER A 345 -13.28 35.79 -7.56
N SER A 346 -14.11 36.82 -7.70
CA SER A 346 -14.34 37.48 -9.00
C SER A 346 -13.03 38.02 -9.57
N GLY A 347 -12.73 37.68 -10.81
CA GLY A 347 -11.54 38.17 -11.52
C GLY A 347 -10.27 37.34 -11.31
N VAL A 348 -10.25 36.38 -10.36
CA VAL A 348 -9.06 35.57 -10.08
C VAL A 348 -8.65 34.72 -11.28
N ILE A 349 -9.59 34.05 -11.95
CA ILE A 349 -9.27 33.30 -13.17
C ILE A 349 -9.38 34.25 -14.36
N THR A 350 -8.24 34.54 -14.99
CA THR A 350 -8.12 35.63 -15.97
C THR A 350 -7.06 35.36 -17.04
N ASN A 351 -7.24 35.97 -18.21
CA ASN A 351 -6.26 36.04 -19.29
C ASN A 351 -5.61 37.44 -19.43
N ASP A 352 -5.72 38.28 -18.40
CA ASP A 352 -5.10 39.61 -18.36
C ASP A 352 -3.58 39.52 -18.54
N THR A 353 -2.98 40.37 -19.37
CA THR A 353 -1.55 40.31 -19.69
C THR A 353 -0.63 40.97 -18.64
N GLY A 354 -1.19 41.56 -17.57
CA GLY A 354 -0.43 42.17 -16.48
C GLY A 354 0.49 41.19 -15.75
N GLU A 355 0.08 39.92 -15.69
CA GLU A 355 0.91 38.80 -15.25
C GLU A 355 0.95 37.73 -16.35
N PRO A 356 2.10 37.14 -16.69
CA PRO A 356 2.17 36.11 -17.71
C PRO A 356 1.57 34.79 -17.19
N ALA A 357 0.79 34.09 -18.02
CA ALA A 357 0.46 32.69 -17.78
C ALA A 357 1.74 31.84 -17.96
N ARG A 358 1.81 30.69 -17.27
CA ARG A 358 2.94 29.77 -17.42
C ARG A 358 2.80 28.98 -18.72
N THR A 359 1.60 28.45 -18.98
CA THR A 359 1.22 27.86 -20.27
C THR A 359 -0.12 28.42 -20.72
N GLY A 360 -0.47 28.23 -21.99
CA GLY A 360 -1.75 28.74 -22.50
C GLY A 360 -1.90 30.26 -22.39
N THR A 361 -3.09 30.71 -22.03
CA THR A 361 -3.45 32.14 -21.96
C THR A 361 -4.15 32.53 -20.65
N TYR A 362 -4.75 31.58 -19.95
CA TYR A 362 -5.41 31.80 -18.67
C TYR A 362 -4.51 31.37 -17.51
N LYS A 363 -4.78 31.94 -16.33
CA LYS A 363 -4.13 31.62 -15.07
C LYS A 363 -5.07 31.99 -13.92
N ALA A 364 -4.74 31.56 -12.71
CA ALA A 364 -5.32 32.13 -11.51
C ALA A 364 -4.39 33.21 -10.95
N TRP A 365 -4.80 34.47 -11.00
CA TRP A 365 -4.08 35.60 -10.41
C TRP A 365 -4.83 36.06 -9.16
N MET A 366 -4.23 35.83 -8.01
CA MET A 366 -4.78 36.20 -6.71
C MET A 366 -4.04 37.41 -6.17
N ASN A 367 -4.78 38.35 -5.58
CA ASN A 367 -4.28 39.62 -5.04
C ASN A 367 -3.71 40.56 -6.13
N GLY A 368 -2.69 41.36 -5.78
CA GLY A 368 -2.10 42.38 -6.65
C GLY A 368 -2.81 43.73 -6.68
N TYR A 369 -3.61 44.03 -5.66
CA TYR A 369 -4.40 45.25 -5.59
C TYR A 369 -3.63 46.41 -4.95
N GLY A 370 -2.59 46.15 -4.16
CA GLY A 370 -1.95 47.17 -3.33
C GLY A 370 -2.88 47.70 -2.22
N SER A 371 -3.84 46.88 -1.80
CA SER A 371 -4.78 47.19 -0.72
C SER A 371 -5.28 45.90 -0.08
N ALA A 372 -5.85 46.00 1.12
CA ALA A 372 -6.22 44.82 1.89
C ALA A 372 -7.28 44.00 1.14
N HIS A 373 -6.91 42.80 0.71
CA HIS A 373 -7.78 41.95 -0.08
C HIS A 373 -7.55 40.48 0.23
N THR A 374 -8.60 39.66 0.10
CA THR A 374 -8.48 38.22 0.23
C THR A 374 -9.16 37.53 -0.94
N ASP A 375 -8.35 36.81 -1.70
CA ASP A 375 -8.82 35.99 -2.80
C ASP A 375 -8.82 34.53 -2.41
N THR A 376 -9.78 33.79 -2.96
CA THR A 376 -9.85 32.35 -2.80
C THR A 376 -10.05 31.66 -4.13
N LEU A 377 -9.50 30.46 -4.23
CA LEU A 377 -9.69 29.55 -5.35
C LEU A 377 -9.82 28.13 -4.79
N SER A 378 -10.86 27.38 -5.17
CA SER A 378 -11.06 26.02 -4.68
C SER A 378 -11.74 25.09 -5.67
N GLN A 379 -11.41 23.80 -5.55
CA GLN A 379 -12.06 22.71 -6.23
C GLN A 379 -12.06 21.47 -5.32
N THR A 380 -13.18 20.75 -5.30
CA THR A 380 -13.31 19.48 -4.57
C THR A 380 -12.92 18.33 -5.48
N VAL A 381 -12.11 17.41 -4.97
CA VAL A 381 -11.69 16.18 -5.65
C VAL A 381 -12.03 14.96 -4.81
N ASN A 382 -12.37 13.87 -5.48
CA ASN A 382 -12.57 12.57 -4.84
C ASN A 382 -11.29 11.77 -5.03
N ILE A 383 -10.48 11.63 -3.98
CA ILE A 383 -9.25 10.84 -4.05
C ILE A 383 -9.67 9.37 -3.89
N PRO A 384 -9.46 8.50 -4.88
CA PRO A 384 -9.87 7.11 -4.77
C PRO A 384 -9.14 6.42 -3.61
N THR A 385 -9.82 5.46 -2.99
CA THR A 385 -9.22 4.64 -1.94
C THR A 385 -8.02 3.88 -2.50
N GLY A 386 -6.93 3.79 -1.73
CA GLY A 386 -5.75 3.03 -2.13
C GLY A 386 -4.84 3.73 -3.16
N CYS A 387 -5.15 4.95 -3.58
CA CYS A 387 -4.28 5.76 -4.43
C CYS A 387 -3.18 6.48 -3.64
N ALA A 388 -1.96 6.51 -4.16
CA ALA A 388 -1.06 7.62 -3.87
C ALA A 388 -1.67 8.88 -4.49
N ALA A 389 -1.56 10.03 -3.82
CA ALA A 389 -2.13 11.27 -4.31
C ALA A 389 -1.14 12.41 -4.12
N THR A 390 -0.91 13.19 -5.17
CA THR A 390 0.03 14.31 -5.17
C THR A 390 -0.64 15.54 -5.76
N LEU A 391 -0.74 16.60 -4.96
CA LEU A 391 -1.07 17.94 -5.46
C LEU A 391 0.21 18.59 -5.99
N SER A 392 0.13 19.23 -7.15
CA SER A 392 1.17 20.11 -7.67
C SER A 392 0.56 21.35 -8.30
N LEU A 393 1.31 22.44 -8.28
CA LEU A 393 0.94 23.71 -8.91
C LEU A 393 2.20 24.51 -9.20
N TYR A 394 2.18 25.34 -10.24
CA TYR A 394 3.22 26.33 -10.47
C TYR A 394 2.82 27.65 -9.86
N LEU A 395 3.71 28.24 -9.07
CA LEU A 395 3.50 29.50 -8.37
C LEU A 395 4.55 30.52 -8.81
N HIS A 396 4.09 31.68 -9.28
CA HIS A 396 4.87 32.90 -9.44
C HIS A 396 4.40 33.92 -8.40
N ILE A 397 5.36 34.62 -7.79
CA ILE A 397 5.11 35.64 -6.78
C ILE A 397 5.85 36.90 -7.21
N ASP A 398 5.10 37.97 -7.49
CA ASP A 398 5.62 39.31 -7.74
C ASP A 398 5.18 40.25 -6.63
N THR A 399 6.07 41.14 -6.18
CA THR A 399 5.78 42.03 -5.07
C THR A 399 6.44 43.40 -5.21
N ALA A 400 5.72 44.43 -4.81
CA ALA A 400 6.26 45.77 -4.62
C ALA A 400 6.77 45.99 -3.17
N GLU A 401 6.52 45.05 -2.26
CA GLU A 401 7.06 45.10 -0.90
C GLU A 401 8.59 44.98 -0.91
N THR A 402 9.28 45.90 -0.24
CA THR A 402 10.76 45.92 -0.20
C THR A 402 11.34 45.28 1.06
N THR A 403 10.51 44.86 2.00
CA THR A 403 10.96 44.19 3.22
C THR A 403 11.51 42.81 2.90
N THR A 404 12.54 42.40 3.64
CA THR A 404 13.12 41.05 3.53
C THR A 404 12.84 40.19 4.76
N THR A 405 12.09 40.71 5.73
CA THR A 405 11.88 40.05 7.04
C THR A 405 10.41 39.94 7.45
N THR A 406 9.52 40.71 6.84
CA THR A 406 8.11 40.74 7.23
C THR A 406 7.23 40.17 6.12
N ALA A 407 6.50 39.11 6.43
CA ALA A 407 5.46 38.56 5.57
C ALA A 407 4.17 39.37 5.79
N TYR A 408 3.97 40.42 5.01
CA TYR A 408 2.73 41.22 5.03
C TYR A 408 1.61 40.52 4.29
N ASP A 409 1.96 39.94 3.14
CA ASP A 409 1.03 39.28 2.23
C ASP A 409 1.32 37.78 2.27
N THR A 410 0.28 36.95 2.30
CA THR A 410 0.45 35.50 2.43
C THR A 410 -0.42 34.73 1.45
N PHE A 411 0.11 33.60 1.01
CA PHE A 411 -0.59 32.64 0.18
C PHE A 411 -0.53 31.26 0.82
N LYS A 412 -1.69 30.62 0.99
CA LYS A 412 -1.82 29.33 1.66
C LYS A 412 -2.41 28.29 0.72
N VAL A 413 -1.77 27.11 0.69
CA VAL A 413 -2.28 25.91 0.03
C VAL A 413 -2.87 25.01 1.10
N GLN A 414 -4.18 24.75 1.03
CA GLN A 414 -4.91 24.07 2.09
C GLN A 414 -5.76 22.91 1.56
N VAL A 415 -5.99 21.94 2.44
CA VAL A 415 -6.95 20.85 2.26
C VAL A 415 -8.04 21.02 3.28
N LEU A 416 -9.29 21.04 2.82
CA LEU A 416 -10.47 21.15 3.67
C LEU A 416 -11.30 19.86 3.52
N ASN A 417 -12.05 19.51 4.56
CA ASN A 417 -13.12 18.51 4.42
C ASN A 417 -14.29 19.11 3.62
N THR A 418 -15.27 18.28 3.27
CA THR A 418 -16.49 18.72 2.55
C THR A 418 -17.36 19.70 3.36
N GLY A 419 -17.18 19.76 4.68
CA GLY A 419 -17.84 20.73 5.57
C GLY A 419 -17.14 22.09 5.65
N GLY A 420 -16.00 22.29 4.96
CA GLY A 420 -15.26 23.56 4.94
C GLY A 420 -14.23 23.74 6.07
N THR A 421 -14.04 22.75 6.94
CA THR A 421 -13.00 22.79 7.97
C THR A 421 -11.64 22.50 7.35
N VAL A 422 -10.64 23.33 7.66
CA VAL A 422 -9.24 23.09 7.26
C VAL A 422 -8.72 21.84 7.97
N LEU A 423 -8.38 20.81 7.18
CA LEU A 423 -7.73 19.59 7.65
C LEU A 423 -6.22 19.78 7.74
N SER A 424 -5.62 20.47 6.77
CA SER A 424 -4.19 20.78 6.75
C SER A 424 -3.88 22.02 5.91
N THR A 425 -2.80 22.71 6.27
CA THR A 425 -2.15 23.73 5.44
C THR A 425 -0.85 23.15 4.92
N LEU A 426 -0.82 22.80 3.65
CA LEU A 426 0.29 22.07 2.99
C LEU A 426 1.49 22.98 2.69
N GLY A 427 1.22 24.26 2.43
CA GLY A 427 2.24 25.27 2.14
C GLY A 427 1.76 26.65 2.54
N THR A 428 2.69 27.48 2.98
CA THR A 428 2.50 28.92 3.23
C THR A 428 3.65 29.67 2.58
N TYR A 429 3.31 30.66 1.77
CA TYR A 429 4.23 31.54 1.04
C TYR A 429 3.84 32.99 1.31
N SER A 430 4.70 33.93 0.94
CA SER A 430 4.51 35.35 1.20
C SER A 430 5.23 36.24 0.19
N ASN A 431 5.11 37.55 0.36
CA ASN A 431 5.94 38.53 -0.35
C ASN A 431 7.46 38.28 -0.20
N LEU A 432 7.90 37.59 0.86
CA LEU A 432 9.31 37.25 1.06
C LEU A 432 9.81 36.12 0.13
N ASP A 433 8.89 35.40 -0.51
CA ASP A 433 9.18 34.27 -1.39
C ASP A 433 9.20 34.68 -2.88
N ALA A 434 9.14 35.99 -3.17
CA ALA A 434 9.16 36.52 -4.52
C ALA A 434 10.40 36.11 -5.31
N ALA A 435 10.17 35.62 -6.53
CA ALA A 435 11.23 35.14 -7.42
C ALA A 435 10.81 35.28 -8.88
N SER A 436 11.79 35.40 -9.77
CA SER A 436 11.52 35.48 -11.21
C SER A 436 10.88 34.19 -11.74
N GLY A 437 9.72 34.32 -12.38
CA GLY A 437 9.03 33.22 -13.04
C GLY A 437 8.35 32.22 -12.10
N TYR A 438 7.87 31.12 -12.69
CA TYR A 438 7.09 30.10 -12.00
C TYR A 438 7.97 29.01 -11.38
N ALA A 439 7.66 28.64 -10.14
CA ALA A 439 8.26 27.50 -9.44
C ALA A 439 7.21 26.41 -9.17
N LEU A 440 7.54 25.15 -9.49
CA LEU A 440 6.71 23.99 -9.16
C LEU A 440 6.69 23.77 -7.64
N LYS A 441 5.50 23.65 -7.07
CA LYS A 441 5.26 23.22 -5.69
C LYS A 441 4.51 21.90 -5.72
N THR A 442 4.89 20.97 -4.84
CA THR A 442 4.35 19.61 -4.80
C THR A 442 4.06 19.22 -3.35
N PHE A 443 2.91 18.57 -3.12
CA PHE A 443 2.41 18.22 -1.81
C PHE A 443 1.77 16.83 -1.80
N ASN A 444 2.03 16.03 -0.77
CA ASN A 444 1.46 14.70 -0.62
C ASN A 444 0.02 14.79 -0.06
N LEU A 445 -0.93 14.15 -0.74
CA LEU A 445 -2.33 14.04 -0.35
C LEU A 445 -2.75 12.60 0.03
N GLY A 446 -1.82 11.65 0.10
CA GLY A 446 -2.09 10.22 0.34
C GLY A 446 -2.84 9.95 1.66
N ALA A 447 -2.69 10.81 2.68
CA ALA A 447 -3.47 10.73 3.91
C ALA A 447 -4.99 10.92 3.72
N TYR A 448 -5.39 11.42 2.55
CA TYR A 448 -6.78 11.66 2.17
C TYR A 448 -7.30 10.64 1.14
N ALA A 449 -6.57 9.56 0.88
CA ALA A 449 -7.05 8.48 0.01
C ALA A 449 -8.40 7.92 0.52
N GLY A 450 -9.33 7.74 -0.41
CA GLY A 450 -10.70 7.30 -0.12
C GLY A 450 -11.63 8.40 0.38
N GLN A 451 -11.20 9.67 0.37
CA GLN A 451 -11.99 10.80 0.83
C GLN A 451 -12.23 11.82 -0.28
N SER A 452 -13.37 12.50 -0.20
CA SER A 452 -13.58 13.76 -0.91
C SER A 452 -12.97 14.89 -0.10
N VAL A 453 -12.02 15.61 -0.70
CA VAL A 453 -11.37 16.76 -0.08
C VAL A 453 -11.40 17.96 -1.00
N THR A 454 -11.41 19.16 -0.41
CA THR A 454 -11.36 20.41 -1.16
C THR A 454 -9.94 20.97 -1.10
N VAL A 455 -9.31 21.09 -2.27
CA VAL A 455 -8.09 21.88 -2.42
C VAL A 455 -8.50 23.34 -2.44
N LYS A 456 -7.94 24.13 -1.52
CA LYS A 456 -8.22 25.57 -1.41
C LYS A 456 -6.93 26.36 -1.38
N LEU A 457 -6.83 27.35 -2.26
CA LEU A 457 -5.80 28.36 -2.25
C LEU A 457 -6.41 29.65 -1.67
N THR A 458 -5.67 30.31 -0.78
CA THR A 458 -6.09 31.58 -0.18
C THR A 458 -4.93 32.55 -0.23
N GLY A 459 -5.12 33.65 -0.98
CA GLY A 459 -4.20 34.77 -1.00
C GLY A 459 -4.77 35.89 -0.12
N THR A 460 -3.93 36.47 0.73
CA THR A 460 -4.29 37.59 1.60
C THR A 460 -3.22 38.65 1.45
N GLU A 461 -3.64 39.82 0.98
CA GLU A 461 -2.81 41.00 0.81
C GLU A 461 -3.15 42.00 1.93
N GLY A 462 -2.11 42.63 2.45
CA GLY A 462 -2.14 43.73 3.39
C GLY A 462 -2.51 45.04 2.72
N SER A 463 -2.38 46.14 3.45
CA SER A 463 -3.10 47.38 3.12
C SER A 463 -2.40 48.37 2.17
N THR A 464 -1.17 48.12 1.71
CA THR A 464 -0.33 49.21 1.17
C THR A 464 0.38 48.93 -0.16
N LEU A 465 1.18 47.87 -0.26
CA LEU A 465 1.91 47.53 -1.50
C LEU A 465 1.40 46.21 -2.06
N GLN A 466 1.60 46.02 -3.37
CA GLN A 466 1.04 44.87 -4.06
C GLN A 466 1.87 43.61 -3.82
N THR A 467 1.20 42.48 -3.63
CA THR A 467 1.79 41.17 -3.90
C THR A 467 0.81 40.32 -4.70
N SER A 468 1.30 39.83 -5.84
CA SER A 468 0.56 39.00 -6.78
C SER A 468 0.98 37.55 -6.59
N PHE A 469 0.00 36.68 -6.34
CA PHE A 469 0.19 35.24 -6.30
C PHE A 469 -0.44 34.62 -7.54
N VAL A 470 0.40 34.27 -8.51
CA VAL A 470 -0.04 33.78 -9.81
C VAL A 470 0.18 32.26 -9.87
N VAL A 471 -0.92 31.53 -10.03
CA VAL A 471 -0.97 30.07 -10.04
C VAL A 471 -1.36 29.58 -11.42
N ASP A 472 -0.65 28.58 -11.91
CA ASP A 472 -0.95 27.94 -13.19
C ASP A 472 -0.57 26.46 -13.18
N ASP A 473 -1.03 25.71 -14.18
CA ASP A 473 -0.74 24.28 -14.40
C ASP A 473 -0.90 23.43 -13.12
N THR A 474 -2.10 23.48 -12.52
CA THR A 474 -2.40 22.72 -11.30
C THR A 474 -2.63 21.24 -11.59
N SER A 475 -2.45 20.39 -10.58
CA SER A 475 -2.64 18.96 -10.73
C SER A 475 -2.88 18.29 -9.38
N VAL A 476 -3.89 17.43 -9.26
CA VAL A 476 -3.96 16.34 -8.29
C VAL A 476 -3.83 15.03 -9.06
N SER A 477 -2.61 14.52 -9.14
CA SER A 477 -2.36 13.22 -9.76
C SER A 477 -2.53 12.12 -8.73
N VAL A 478 -3.27 11.08 -9.10
CA VAL A 478 -3.32 9.82 -8.36
C VAL A 478 -2.66 8.70 -9.13
N SER A 479 -2.06 7.74 -8.44
CA SER A 479 -1.39 6.55 -9.02
C SER A 479 -1.33 5.39 -8.05
#